data_AF-A0A1W9MF94-F1
#
_entry.id   AF-A0A1W9MF94-F1
#
_cell.length_a   1.000
_cell.length_b   1.000
_cell.length_c   1.000
_cell.angle_alpha   90.00
_cell.angle_beta   90.00
_cell.angle_gamma   90.00
#
_symmetry.space_group_name_H-M   'P 1'
#
loop_
_entity.id
_entity.type
_entity.pdbx_description
1 polymer ?
#
loop_
_entity_poly.entity_id
_entity_poly.type
_entity_poly.pdbx_seq_one_letter_code
_entity_poly.pdbx_strand_id
1 'polypeptide(L)'
;MPGDTKHLSPYVHFDERLCIGCYHSVRVCPTRVIRIRNRKPVIFHEHCIGCGECIRVCPTGAMRAVTSELTALEKDHISVALVSPVLYSQFPGIMPEDVLNALRRMGFQHAADMSYFLEMFQCAADEFIARNRVSHQAPWPLISPVCPVVVRLIAFQFPSLLPHILPIMRPVALMAREVIRRIIARYGVTKEAITLYYINPCPTKMSPERLTFHHEQPCIDKVLGINDVYPEVFGLLEKMQKGDRPDLPPDQFSYGVTGHSLIWDMSGGEIAGMKSGRTLAVSGLKETIAYLEKIEMGLFQDLDYIEFRTCPEGCVGGTLTGIDKYLSKNFIQKTILNMGLKKRVCQDEILCLYDEGGFQAKSSLAKLARRFSDQKKPLSIRELSEIDNILEKIKGTDCSACGAPDCKTFAEDVVRGKAPMEDCLFMKKSQ
;
A
#
# COMPACT_ATOMS: atom_id res chain seq x y z
N MET A 1 -21.40 3.51 -30.75
CA MET A 1 -21.34 3.72 -29.29
C MET A 1 -20.10 3.00 -28.78
N PRO A 2 -19.12 3.69 -28.18
CA PRO A 2 -17.97 3.01 -27.62
C PRO A 2 -18.45 2.16 -26.44
N GLY A 3 -18.18 0.86 -26.51
CA GLY A 3 -18.71 -0.14 -25.59
C GLY A 3 -18.23 0.05 -24.16
N ASP A 4 -19.05 -0.44 -23.23
CA ASP A 4 -18.86 -0.46 -21.78
C ASP A 4 -17.50 -1.05 -21.38
N THR A 5 -16.48 -0.22 -21.26
CA THR A 5 -15.31 -0.52 -20.44
C THR A 5 -15.72 -0.32 -18.99
N LYS A 6 -15.86 -1.41 -18.22
CA LYS A 6 -16.02 -1.35 -16.76
C LYS A 6 -14.93 -0.43 -16.18
N HIS A 7 -15.30 0.80 -15.82
CA HIS A 7 -14.36 1.79 -15.30
C HIS A 7 -13.82 1.31 -13.95
N LEU A 8 -12.51 1.01 -13.90
CA LEU A 8 -11.81 0.70 -12.65
C LEU A 8 -11.89 1.90 -11.70
N SER A 9 -12.38 1.71 -10.47
CA SER A 9 -12.37 2.74 -9.43
C SER A 9 -10.94 3.27 -9.23
N PRO A 10 -10.69 4.60 -9.24
CA PRO A 10 -9.34 5.16 -9.11
C PRO A 10 -8.73 5.00 -7.70
N TYR A 11 -7.40 5.06 -7.57
CA TYR A 11 -6.70 5.12 -6.25
C TYR A 11 -6.61 6.56 -5.75
N VAL A 12 -6.62 7.51 -6.69
CA VAL A 12 -6.44 8.94 -6.47
C VAL A 12 -7.54 9.66 -7.23
N HIS A 13 -8.29 10.49 -6.52
CA HIS A 13 -9.24 11.44 -7.08
C HIS A 13 -8.52 12.74 -7.43
N PHE A 14 -8.93 13.35 -8.54
CA PHE A 14 -8.42 14.63 -8.99
C PHE A 14 -9.55 15.67 -8.98
N ASP A 15 -9.36 16.78 -8.26
CA ASP A 15 -10.27 17.94 -8.26
C ASP A 15 -9.76 19.01 -9.24
N GLU A 16 -10.47 19.16 -10.36
CA GLU A 16 -10.09 20.13 -11.41
C GLU A 16 -10.06 21.57 -10.90
N ARG A 17 -10.91 21.91 -9.93
CA ARG A 17 -11.10 23.28 -9.44
C ARG A 17 -9.91 23.77 -8.62
N LEU A 18 -9.16 22.85 -8.02
CA LEU A 18 -8.00 23.16 -7.18
C LEU A 18 -6.68 23.12 -7.96
N CYS A 19 -6.68 22.64 -9.20
CA CYS A 19 -5.46 22.42 -9.96
C CYS A 19 -4.94 23.70 -10.61
N ILE A 20 -3.68 24.03 -10.33
CA ILE A 20 -2.98 25.19 -10.92
C ILE A 20 -2.07 24.81 -12.10
N GLY A 21 -2.07 23.52 -12.52
CA GLY A 21 -1.24 23.05 -13.63
C GLY A 21 0.26 23.16 -13.39
N CYS A 22 0.75 22.91 -12.16
CA CYS A 22 2.18 23.04 -11.80
C CYS A 22 3.08 21.88 -12.26
N TYR A 23 2.53 20.84 -12.91
CA TYR A 23 3.26 19.67 -13.42
C TYR A 23 4.00 18.80 -12.38
N HIS A 24 3.95 19.11 -11.07
CA HIS A 24 4.63 18.33 -10.03
C HIS A 24 4.21 16.85 -10.04
N SER A 25 2.90 16.58 -10.13
CA SER A 25 2.35 15.22 -10.15
C SER A 25 2.80 14.42 -11.38
N VAL A 26 3.02 15.09 -12.51
CA VAL A 26 3.51 14.48 -13.75
C VAL A 26 4.94 13.96 -13.56
N ARG A 27 5.80 14.77 -12.94
CA ARG A 27 7.23 14.47 -12.75
C ARG A 27 7.53 13.34 -11.76
N VAL A 28 6.64 13.10 -10.79
CA VAL A 28 6.87 12.11 -9.72
C VAL A 28 6.19 10.77 -9.94
N CYS A 29 5.36 10.63 -10.98
CA CYS A 29 4.60 9.41 -11.20
C CYS A 29 5.49 8.29 -11.78
N PRO A 30 5.77 7.19 -11.03
CA PRO A 30 6.71 6.16 -11.48
C PRO A 30 6.20 5.40 -12.70
N THR A 31 4.88 5.24 -12.82
CA THR A 31 4.23 4.55 -13.93
C THR A 31 3.81 5.49 -15.05
N ARG A 32 4.16 6.78 -14.94
CA ARG A 32 3.93 7.77 -15.99
C ARG A 32 2.47 7.78 -16.46
N VAL A 33 1.52 7.74 -15.53
CA VAL A 33 0.08 7.73 -15.87
C VAL A 33 -0.57 9.10 -15.91
N ILE A 34 0.12 10.12 -15.42
CA ILE A 34 -0.41 11.49 -15.36
C ILE A 34 0.16 12.28 -16.54
N ARG A 35 -0.71 12.90 -17.32
CA ARG A 35 -0.39 13.96 -18.29
C ARG A 35 -1.04 15.26 -17.85
N ILE A 36 -0.60 16.39 -18.38
CA ILE A 36 -1.33 17.65 -18.36
C ILE A 36 -1.61 18.05 -19.80
N ARG A 37 -2.89 18.23 -20.15
CA ARG A 37 -3.38 18.68 -21.46
C ARG A 37 -4.35 19.83 -21.23
N ASN A 38 -4.16 20.97 -21.90
CA ASN A 38 -4.99 22.17 -21.69
C ASN A 38 -5.14 22.56 -20.20
N ARG A 39 -4.05 22.47 -19.42
CA ARG A 39 -3.99 22.68 -17.96
C ARG A 39 -4.81 21.70 -17.10
N LYS A 40 -5.43 20.68 -17.71
CA LYS A 40 -6.14 19.60 -17.00
C LYS A 40 -5.32 18.32 -17.01
N PRO A 41 -5.25 17.57 -15.90
CA PRO A 41 -4.60 16.28 -15.92
C PRO A 41 -5.45 15.22 -16.60
N VAL A 42 -4.78 14.39 -17.38
CA VAL A 42 -5.33 13.16 -17.95
C VAL A 42 -4.64 12.02 -17.23
N ILE A 43 -5.41 11.17 -16.55
CA ILE A 43 -4.88 10.08 -15.72
C ILE A 43 -5.28 8.73 -16.31
N PHE A 44 -4.30 7.93 -16.69
CA PHE A 44 -4.47 6.54 -17.10
C PHE A 44 -4.58 5.63 -15.86
N HIS A 45 -5.79 5.53 -15.30
CA HIS A 45 -6.04 4.86 -14.02
C HIS A 45 -5.71 3.36 -14.00
N GLU A 46 -5.69 2.72 -15.16
CA GLU A 46 -5.40 1.31 -15.37
C GLU A 46 -3.97 0.92 -14.95
N HIS A 47 -2.99 1.79 -15.22
CA HIS A 47 -1.57 1.59 -14.88
C HIS A 47 -1.16 2.28 -13.56
N CYS A 48 -2.12 2.83 -12.81
CA CYS A 48 -1.83 3.45 -11.52
C CYS A 48 -1.55 2.35 -10.47
N ILE A 49 -0.41 2.40 -9.81
CA ILE A 49 -0.04 1.46 -8.73
C ILE A 49 -0.48 1.94 -7.32
N GLY A 50 -1.10 3.12 -7.23
CA GLY A 50 -1.60 3.67 -5.97
C GLY A 50 -0.49 4.06 -4.98
N CYS A 51 0.63 4.60 -5.47
CA CYS A 51 1.78 4.98 -4.63
C CYS A 51 1.58 6.29 -3.86
N GLY A 52 0.66 7.15 -4.28
CA GLY A 52 0.34 8.40 -3.60
C GLY A 52 1.34 9.55 -3.80
N GLU A 53 2.42 9.38 -4.57
CA GLU A 53 3.41 10.46 -4.76
C GLU A 53 2.82 11.73 -5.37
N CYS A 54 1.82 11.60 -6.25
CA CYS A 54 1.09 12.75 -6.78
C CYS A 54 0.30 13.52 -5.71
N ILE A 55 -0.20 12.84 -4.67
CA ILE A 55 -0.84 13.47 -3.50
C ILE A 55 0.21 14.25 -2.72
N ARG A 56 1.35 13.61 -2.45
CA ARG A 56 2.45 14.17 -1.64
C ARG A 56 3.00 15.48 -2.19
N VAL A 57 3.14 15.62 -3.51
CA VAL A 57 3.74 16.80 -4.14
C VAL A 57 2.74 17.87 -4.58
N CYS A 58 1.44 17.65 -4.39
CA CYS A 58 0.40 18.57 -4.83
C CYS A 58 0.27 19.74 -3.84
N PRO A 59 0.62 20.98 -4.21
CA PRO A 59 0.61 22.11 -3.28
C PRO A 59 -0.80 22.62 -2.95
N THR A 60 -1.81 22.29 -3.76
CA THR A 60 -3.19 22.79 -3.63
C THR A 60 -4.17 21.75 -3.12
N GLY A 61 -3.73 20.52 -2.87
CA GLY A 61 -4.61 19.42 -2.47
C GLY A 61 -5.60 18.96 -3.56
N ALA A 62 -5.28 19.22 -4.84
CA ALA A 62 -6.07 18.79 -5.99
C ALA A 62 -6.01 17.26 -6.22
N MET A 63 -4.95 16.58 -5.76
CA MET A 63 -4.81 15.13 -5.80
C MET A 63 -5.12 14.58 -4.41
N ARG A 64 -6.11 13.69 -4.27
CA ARG A 64 -6.52 13.11 -2.99
C ARG A 64 -6.65 11.60 -3.12
N ALA A 65 -6.37 10.87 -2.04
CA ALA A 65 -6.64 9.44 -2.02
C ALA A 65 -8.15 9.19 -2.16
N VAL A 66 -8.51 8.12 -2.86
CA VAL A 66 -9.88 7.61 -2.81
C VAL A 66 -9.96 6.67 -1.62
N THR A 67 -10.63 7.10 -0.56
CA THR A 67 -11.00 6.25 0.58
C THR A 67 -12.50 5.93 0.53
N SER A 68 -13.00 5.24 1.53
CA SER A 68 -14.43 5.12 1.78
C SER A 68 -14.83 6.33 2.62
N GLU A 69 -16.01 6.89 2.37
CA GLU A 69 -16.50 7.96 3.22
C GLU A 69 -16.78 7.41 4.62
N LEU A 70 -16.28 8.11 5.64
CA LEU A 70 -16.64 7.86 7.04
C LEU A 70 -18.04 8.43 7.27
N THR A 71 -19.05 7.82 6.65
CA THR A 71 -20.46 8.07 6.97
C THR A 71 -20.80 7.43 8.32
N ALA A 72 -22.02 7.64 8.81
CA ALA A 72 -22.53 6.83 9.92
C ALA A 72 -22.27 5.34 9.65
N LEU A 73 -21.69 4.66 10.64
CA LEU A 73 -21.43 3.22 10.57
C LEU A 73 -22.74 2.47 10.30
N GLU A 74 -22.64 1.37 9.56
CA GLU A 74 -23.80 0.56 9.20
C GLU A 74 -24.40 -0.06 10.46
N LYS A 75 -25.53 0.50 10.92
CA LYS A 75 -26.18 0.11 12.18
C LYS A 75 -26.71 -1.33 12.17
N ASP A 76 -27.06 -1.85 11.00
CA ASP A 76 -27.60 -3.20 10.82
C ASP A 76 -26.51 -4.28 10.66
N HIS A 77 -25.23 -3.89 10.68
CA HIS A 77 -24.09 -4.80 10.52
C HIS A 77 -23.17 -4.76 11.75
N ILE A 78 -22.39 -5.83 11.90
CA ILE A 78 -21.26 -5.86 12.82
C ILE A 78 -20.08 -5.12 12.15
N SER A 79 -19.98 -3.83 12.43
CA SER A 79 -18.90 -2.94 12.05
C SER A 79 -17.64 -3.21 12.89
N VAL A 80 -16.60 -3.72 12.23
CA VAL A 80 -15.31 -4.03 12.85
C VAL A 80 -14.21 -3.17 12.23
N ALA A 81 -13.50 -2.39 13.06
CA ALA A 81 -12.30 -1.69 12.64
C ALA A 81 -11.11 -2.65 12.61
N LEU A 82 -10.46 -2.78 11.47
CA LEU A 82 -9.15 -3.42 11.32
C LEU A 82 -8.09 -2.32 11.42
N VAL A 83 -7.27 -2.35 12.47
CA VAL A 83 -6.38 -1.24 12.83
C VAL A 83 -4.93 -1.52 12.44
N SER A 84 -4.37 -0.70 11.55
CA SER A 84 -2.92 -0.65 11.31
C SER A 84 -2.20 -0.06 12.54
N PRO A 85 -1.05 -0.61 12.98
CA PRO A 85 -0.34 -0.10 14.15
C PRO A 85 0.15 1.35 13.98
N VAL A 86 0.39 1.79 12.75
CA VAL A 86 0.67 3.19 12.40
C VAL A 86 -0.35 4.16 13.02
N LEU A 87 -1.61 3.75 13.23
CA LEU A 87 -2.61 4.59 13.90
C LEU A 87 -2.16 5.00 15.31
N TYR A 88 -1.56 4.08 16.07
CA TYR A 88 -1.13 4.35 17.44
C TYR A 88 -0.06 5.43 17.49
N SER A 89 0.87 5.43 16.53
CA SER A 89 1.93 6.43 16.47
C SER A 89 1.46 7.84 16.09
N GLN A 90 0.19 7.99 15.68
CA GLN A 90 -0.41 9.29 15.39
C GLN A 90 -0.86 10.04 16.64
N PHE A 91 -0.93 9.36 17.79
CA PHE A 91 -1.36 9.93 19.07
C PHE A 91 -0.22 9.83 20.10
N PRO A 92 0.84 10.65 19.99
CA PRO A 92 1.96 10.59 20.92
C PRO A 92 1.53 10.73 22.38
N GLY A 93 2.01 9.82 23.23
CA GLY A 93 1.70 9.79 24.67
C GLY A 93 0.40 9.06 25.02
N ILE A 94 -0.34 8.57 24.03
CA ILE A 94 -1.55 7.76 24.24
C ILE A 94 -1.20 6.28 24.14
N MET A 95 -1.79 5.47 25.01
CA MET A 95 -1.62 4.01 24.94
C MET A 95 -2.46 3.43 23.79
N PRO A 96 -1.96 2.42 23.06
CA PRO A 96 -2.72 1.80 21.96
C PRO A 96 -4.14 1.33 22.35
N GLU A 97 -4.30 0.80 23.57
CA GLU A 97 -5.61 0.38 24.12
C GLU A 97 -6.61 1.54 24.18
N ASP A 98 -6.17 2.75 24.53
CA ASP A 98 -7.04 3.93 24.57
C ASP A 98 -7.47 4.33 23.15
N VAL A 99 -6.59 4.18 22.15
CA VAL A 99 -6.92 4.42 20.74
C VAL A 99 -7.96 3.42 20.23
N LEU A 100 -7.83 2.14 20.59
CA LEU A 100 -8.83 1.11 20.26
C LEU A 100 -10.18 1.40 20.92
N ASN A 101 -10.17 1.81 22.19
CA ASN A 101 -11.38 2.18 22.92
C ASN A 101 -12.04 3.45 22.35
N ALA A 102 -11.25 4.42 21.90
CA ALA A 102 -11.76 5.60 21.20
C ALA A 102 -12.46 5.21 19.88
N LEU A 103 -11.92 4.27 19.10
CA LEU A 103 -12.60 3.73 17.91
C LEU A 103 -13.91 3.03 18.27
N ARG A 104 -13.96 2.26 19.36
CA ARG A 104 -15.22 1.64 19.81
C ARG A 104 -16.25 2.67 20.25
N ARG A 105 -15.80 3.74 20.91
CA ARG A 105 -16.65 4.87 21.30
C ARG A 105 -17.13 5.71 20.10
N MET A 106 -16.36 5.72 19.01
CA MET A 106 -16.75 6.28 17.72
C MET A 106 -17.92 5.51 17.07
N GLY A 107 -18.16 4.27 17.51
CA GLY A 107 -19.32 3.45 17.15
C GLY A 107 -18.97 2.09 16.56
N PHE A 108 -17.69 1.74 16.37
CA PHE A 108 -17.31 0.39 15.96
C PHE A 108 -17.65 -0.61 17.08
N GLN A 109 -18.34 -1.71 16.78
CA GLN A 109 -18.60 -2.71 17.82
C GLN A 109 -17.30 -3.41 18.27
N HIS A 110 -16.37 -3.58 17.33
CA HIS A 110 -15.04 -4.15 17.57
C HIS A 110 -13.92 -3.32 16.94
N ALA A 111 -12.78 -3.28 17.62
CA ALA A 111 -11.54 -2.75 17.08
C ALA A 111 -10.45 -3.82 17.20
N ALA A 112 -10.09 -4.41 16.05
CA ALA A 112 -9.10 -5.47 15.97
C ALA A 112 -7.72 -4.91 15.68
N ASP A 113 -6.78 -5.24 16.56
CA ASP A 113 -5.38 -4.85 16.46
C ASP A 113 -4.59 -5.79 15.52
N MET A 114 -3.75 -5.21 14.65
CA MET A 114 -2.96 -5.99 13.69
C MET A 114 -1.66 -6.54 14.28
N SER A 115 -1.22 -6.11 15.47
CA SER A 115 0.11 -6.44 16.01
C SER A 115 0.38 -7.95 16.06
N TYR A 116 -0.59 -8.74 16.53
CA TYR A 116 -0.46 -10.21 16.55
C TYR A 116 -0.23 -10.79 15.15
N PHE A 117 -0.96 -10.29 14.14
CA PHE A 117 -0.87 -10.78 12.76
C PHE A 117 0.44 -10.40 12.06
N LEU A 118 1.09 -9.31 12.48
CA LEU A 118 2.44 -8.96 12.02
C LEU A 118 3.48 -9.96 12.55
N GLU A 119 3.37 -10.31 13.83
CA GLU A 119 4.23 -11.31 14.45
C GLU A 119 4.01 -12.72 13.85
N MET A 120 2.75 -13.10 13.59
CA MET A 120 2.41 -14.34 12.89
C MET A 120 3.05 -14.38 11.50
N PHE A 121 2.91 -13.29 10.73
CA PHE A 121 3.48 -13.18 9.39
C PHE A 121 5.01 -13.33 9.41
N GLN A 122 5.68 -12.68 10.37
CA GLN A 122 7.13 -12.78 10.50
C GLN A 122 7.60 -14.20 10.81
N CYS A 123 6.90 -14.90 11.70
CA CYS A 123 7.21 -16.29 12.01
C CYS A 123 7.03 -17.20 10.79
N ALA A 124 5.95 -17.00 10.02
CA ALA A 124 5.73 -17.73 8.77
C ALA A 124 6.77 -17.38 7.68
N ALA A 125 7.23 -16.12 7.63
CA ALA A 125 8.29 -15.70 6.72
C ALA A 125 9.64 -16.35 7.08
N ASP A 126 10.00 -16.37 8.36
CA ASP A 126 11.20 -17.06 8.87
C ASP A 126 11.17 -18.56 8.52
N GLU A 127 10.02 -19.20 8.72
CA GLU A 127 9.84 -20.62 8.38
C GLU A 127 9.96 -20.88 6.87
N PHE A 128 9.34 -20.04 6.05
CA PHE A 128 9.49 -20.13 4.60
C PHE A 128 10.95 -19.96 4.17
N ILE A 129 11.65 -18.96 4.72
CA ILE A 129 13.08 -18.73 4.43
C ILE A 129 13.89 -19.97 4.79
N ALA A 130 13.68 -20.53 5.97
CA ALA A 130 14.40 -21.72 6.44
C ALA A 130 14.20 -22.92 5.49
N ARG A 131 12.95 -23.20 5.09
CA ARG A 131 12.64 -24.27 4.13
C ARG A 131 13.19 -23.99 2.73
N ASN A 132 13.10 -22.74 2.27
CA ASN A 132 13.57 -22.34 0.94
C ASN A 132 15.09 -22.50 0.76
N ARG A 133 15.87 -22.48 1.86
CA ARG A 133 17.31 -22.78 1.81
C ARG A 133 17.63 -24.19 1.30
N VAL A 134 16.72 -25.12 1.55
CA VAL A 134 16.89 -26.53 1.21
C VAL A 134 16.10 -26.85 -0.06
N SER A 135 14.87 -26.35 -0.17
CA SER A 135 14.00 -26.67 -1.29
C SER A 135 14.28 -25.88 -2.56
N HIS A 136 14.88 -24.69 -2.46
CA HIS A 136 15.10 -23.75 -3.57
C HIS A 136 13.83 -23.49 -4.41
N GLN A 137 12.66 -23.53 -3.77
CA GLN A 137 11.38 -23.35 -4.46
C GLN A 137 11.14 -21.92 -4.97
N ALA A 138 11.86 -20.93 -4.42
CA ALA A 138 11.82 -19.54 -4.83
C ALA A 138 13.24 -18.94 -4.92
N PRO A 139 13.50 -18.03 -5.88
CA PRO A 139 14.81 -17.39 -6.04
C PRO A 139 15.13 -16.41 -4.91
N TRP A 140 16.42 -16.19 -4.68
CA TRP A 140 16.92 -15.19 -3.73
C TRP A 140 17.22 -13.86 -4.42
N PRO A 141 17.09 -12.71 -3.73
CA PRO A 141 16.50 -12.56 -2.40
C PRO A 141 14.97 -12.65 -2.44
N LEU A 142 14.33 -13.06 -1.33
CA LEU A 142 12.88 -12.95 -1.20
C LEU A 142 12.47 -11.49 -0.91
N ILE A 143 11.33 -11.08 -1.45
CA ILE A 143 10.80 -9.72 -1.32
C ILE A 143 9.51 -9.75 -0.51
N SER A 144 9.41 -8.85 0.48
CA SER A 144 8.21 -8.71 1.30
C SER A 144 6.95 -8.34 0.48
N PRO A 145 5.82 -9.05 0.68
CA PRO A 145 4.53 -8.75 0.07
C PRO A 145 3.73 -7.70 0.86
N VAL A 146 4.23 -7.22 2.00
CA VAL A 146 3.45 -6.41 2.94
C VAL A 146 3.04 -5.07 2.30
N CYS A 147 3.97 -4.39 1.62
CA CYS A 147 3.67 -3.16 0.89
C CYS A 147 2.97 -3.48 -0.44
N PRO A 148 1.67 -3.16 -0.59
CA PRO A 148 0.92 -3.52 -1.79
C PRO A 148 1.36 -2.72 -3.02
N VAL A 149 1.95 -1.53 -2.81
CA VAL A 149 2.49 -0.69 -3.88
C VAL A 149 3.73 -1.33 -4.48
N VAL A 150 4.61 -1.94 -3.67
CA VAL A 150 5.79 -2.66 -4.15
C VAL A 150 5.38 -3.84 -5.02
N VAL A 151 4.44 -4.67 -4.56
CA VAL A 151 3.94 -5.83 -5.33
C VAL A 151 3.39 -5.39 -6.69
N ARG A 152 2.61 -4.29 -6.73
CA ARG A 152 2.08 -3.74 -7.99
C ARG A 152 3.17 -3.09 -8.85
N LEU A 153 4.17 -2.46 -8.26
CA LEU A 153 5.33 -1.91 -8.96
C LEU A 153 6.13 -3.03 -9.64
N ILE A 154 6.42 -4.11 -8.92
CA ILE A 154 7.09 -5.31 -9.46
C ILE A 154 6.26 -5.88 -10.63
N ALA A 155 4.96 -6.09 -10.44
CA ALA A 155 4.12 -6.62 -11.51
C ALA A 155 4.04 -5.71 -12.75
N PHE A 156 4.24 -4.39 -12.59
CA PHE A 156 4.15 -3.42 -13.67
C PHE A 156 5.50 -3.17 -14.37
N GLN A 157 6.60 -3.07 -13.62
CA GLN A 157 7.93 -2.68 -14.14
C GLN A 157 8.97 -3.80 -14.11
N PHE A 158 8.86 -4.74 -13.17
CA PHE A 158 9.86 -5.80 -12.94
C PHE A 158 9.20 -7.19 -12.89
N PRO A 159 8.41 -7.60 -13.90
CA PRO A 159 7.64 -8.84 -13.83
C PRO A 159 8.52 -10.10 -13.67
N SER A 160 9.79 -10.02 -14.09
CA SER A 160 10.84 -11.03 -13.85
C SER A 160 11.07 -11.32 -12.36
N LEU A 161 10.82 -10.33 -11.49
CA LEU A 161 11.00 -10.43 -10.03
C LEU A 161 9.76 -10.94 -9.29
N LEU A 162 8.65 -11.23 -9.97
CA LEU A 162 7.46 -11.80 -9.32
C LEU A 162 7.75 -13.08 -8.53
N PRO A 163 8.58 -14.04 -9.01
CA PRO A 163 8.93 -15.23 -8.25
C PRO A 163 9.69 -14.95 -6.94
N HIS A 164 10.30 -13.76 -6.79
CA HIS A 164 10.98 -13.36 -5.56
C HIS A 164 9.99 -12.95 -4.46
N ILE A 165 8.73 -12.65 -4.78
CA ILE A 165 7.76 -12.22 -3.77
C ILE A 165 7.47 -13.41 -2.83
N LEU A 166 7.69 -13.21 -1.53
CA LEU A 166 7.42 -14.22 -0.51
C LEU A 166 5.94 -14.68 -0.60
N PRO A 167 5.65 -15.98 -0.80
CA PRO A 167 4.30 -16.48 -1.04
C PRO A 167 3.51 -16.71 0.25
N ILE A 168 3.60 -15.77 1.19
CA ILE A 168 2.90 -15.77 2.47
C ILE A 168 1.81 -14.70 2.45
N MET A 169 0.62 -15.06 2.93
CA MET A 169 -0.53 -14.16 3.02
C MET A 169 -0.18 -12.89 3.84
N ARG A 170 -0.57 -11.72 3.32
CA ARG A 170 -0.30 -10.43 3.97
C ARG A 170 -0.98 -10.33 5.34
N PRO A 171 -0.41 -9.60 6.32
CA PRO A 171 -0.97 -9.46 7.67
C PRO A 171 -2.44 -9.05 7.71
N VAL A 172 -2.85 -8.08 6.88
CA VAL A 172 -4.25 -7.62 6.83
C VAL A 172 -5.22 -8.72 6.38
N ALA A 173 -4.78 -9.62 5.50
CA ALA A 173 -5.59 -10.73 5.02
C ALA A 173 -5.66 -11.86 6.07
N LEU A 174 -4.54 -12.15 6.77
CA LEU A 174 -4.55 -13.05 7.93
C LEU A 174 -5.51 -12.56 9.00
N MET A 175 -5.43 -11.26 9.31
CA MET A 175 -6.25 -10.58 10.29
C MET A 175 -7.73 -10.61 9.93
N ALA A 176 -8.08 -10.19 8.72
CA ALA A 176 -9.48 -10.17 8.31
C ALA A 176 -10.09 -11.59 8.34
N ARG A 177 -9.31 -12.64 8.05
CA ARG A 177 -9.77 -14.04 8.04
C ARG A 177 -10.12 -14.49 9.43
N GLU A 178 -9.22 -14.22 10.37
CA GLU A 178 -9.39 -14.58 11.76
C GLU A 178 -10.50 -13.77 12.44
N VAL A 179 -10.60 -12.47 12.12
CA VAL A 179 -11.68 -11.60 12.62
C VAL A 179 -13.04 -12.12 12.18
N ILE A 180 -13.23 -12.40 10.88
CA ILE A 180 -14.50 -12.95 10.38
C ILE A 180 -14.83 -14.27 11.07
N ARG A 181 -13.87 -15.19 11.16
CA ARG A 181 -14.06 -16.49 11.81
C ARG A 181 -14.53 -16.34 13.26
N ARG A 182 -13.90 -15.44 14.04
CA ARG A 182 -14.25 -15.20 15.45
C ARG A 182 -15.58 -14.47 15.61
N ILE A 183 -15.90 -13.51 14.76
CA ILE A 183 -17.21 -12.82 14.79
C ILE A 183 -18.33 -13.80 14.47
N ILE A 184 -18.20 -14.62 13.42
CA ILE A 184 -19.18 -15.66 13.06
C ILE A 184 -19.39 -16.60 14.25
N ALA A 185 -18.31 -17.12 14.84
CA ALA A 185 -18.39 -18.04 15.97
C ALA A 185 -19.03 -17.41 17.22
N ARG A 186 -18.76 -16.13 17.49
CA ARG A 186 -19.27 -15.42 18.68
C ARG A 186 -20.73 -15.01 18.56
N TYR A 187 -21.13 -14.53 17.39
CA TYR A 187 -22.46 -13.92 17.19
C TYR A 187 -23.44 -14.84 16.46
N GLY A 188 -23.00 -15.97 15.92
CA GLY A 188 -23.85 -16.88 15.15
C GLY A 188 -24.38 -16.26 13.85
N VAL A 189 -23.63 -15.31 13.27
CA VAL A 189 -24.00 -14.59 12.04
C VAL A 189 -23.24 -15.10 10.82
N THR A 190 -23.65 -14.69 9.63
CA THR A 190 -22.92 -14.96 8.38
C THR A 190 -21.97 -13.81 8.03
N LYS A 191 -21.10 -13.98 7.03
CA LYS A 191 -20.15 -12.93 6.60
C LYS A 191 -20.86 -11.67 6.12
N GLU A 192 -22.04 -11.80 5.54
CA GLU A 192 -22.84 -10.70 5.00
C GLU A 192 -23.27 -9.72 6.09
N ALA A 193 -23.41 -10.19 7.34
CA ALA A 193 -23.73 -9.33 8.49
C ALA A 193 -22.51 -8.63 9.09
N ILE A 194 -21.32 -8.76 8.50
CA ILE A 194 -20.06 -8.22 9.02
C ILE A 194 -19.48 -7.23 8.03
N THR A 195 -19.26 -5.99 8.48
CA THR A 195 -18.62 -4.94 7.69
C THR A 195 -17.24 -4.66 8.28
N LEU A 196 -16.19 -4.96 7.52
CA LEU A 196 -14.80 -4.71 7.90
C LEU A 196 -14.31 -3.35 7.37
N TYR A 197 -13.82 -2.52 8.28
CA TYR A 197 -13.26 -1.19 7.98
C TYR A 197 -11.75 -1.21 8.22
N TYR A 198 -10.94 -1.21 7.17
CA TYR A 198 -9.48 -1.15 7.32
C TYR A 198 -8.99 0.30 7.43
N ILE A 199 -8.53 0.67 8.63
CA ILE A 199 -7.95 1.98 8.93
C ILE A 199 -6.43 1.91 8.70
N ASN A 200 -5.94 2.66 7.72
CA ASN A 200 -4.56 2.49 7.25
C ASN A 200 -3.87 3.80 6.78
N PRO A 201 -2.53 3.80 6.61
CA PRO A 201 -1.79 4.97 6.15
C PRO A 201 -1.66 5.08 4.61
N CYS A 202 -2.31 4.20 3.84
CA CYS A 202 -1.97 3.98 2.43
C CYS A 202 -3.21 4.02 1.51
N PRO A 203 -3.17 4.71 0.36
CA PRO A 203 -4.32 4.88 -0.55
C PRO A 203 -4.59 3.60 -1.37
N THR A 204 -4.89 2.50 -0.68
CA THR A 204 -4.93 1.14 -1.25
C THR A 204 -6.33 0.65 -1.52
N LYS A 205 -7.33 1.55 -1.69
CA LYS A 205 -8.75 1.17 -1.83
C LYS A 205 -8.89 -0.09 -2.70
N MET A 206 -9.33 -1.15 -2.04
CA MET A 206 -9.52 -2.47 -2.62
C MET A 206 -10.92 -2.49 -3.21
N SER A 207 -11.12 -1.86 -4.37
CA SER A 207 -12.41 -2.00 -5.05
C SER A 207 -12.51 -3.41 -5.65
N PRO A 208 -13.71 -4.04 -5.68
CA PRO A 208 -13.94 -5.35 -6.30
C PRO A 208 -13.40 -5.44 -7.74
N GLU A 209 -13.45 -4.35 -8.51
CA GLU A 209 -12.91 -4.34 -9.88
C GLU A 209 -11.39 -4.34 -9.93
N ARG A 210 -10.72 -3.97 -8.82
CA ARG A 210 -9.27 -4.06 -8.63
C ARG A 210 -8.86 -5.33 -7.89
N LEU A 211 -9.80 -5.99 -7.24
CA LEU A 211 -9.71 -7.34 -6.67
C LEU A 211 -9.84 -8.40 -7.77
N THR A 212 -8.95 -8.37 -8.79
CA THR A 212 -8.60 -9.61 -9.51
C THR A 212 -7.43 -10.34 -8.84
N PHE A 213 -6.99 -9.82 -7.70
CA PHE A 213 -6.18 -10.52 -6.71
C PHE A 213 -7.14 -11.05 -5.64
N HIS A 214 -7.25 -12.39 -5.57
CA HIS A 214 -8.04 -13.22 -4.63
C HIS A 214 -9.40 -13.75 -5.12
N HIS A 215 -9.47 -15.09 -5.19
CA HIS A 215 -10.70 -15.86 -4.89
C HIS A 215 -10.73 -16.31 -3.42
N GLU A 216 -9.84 -15.79 -2.56
CA GLU A 216 -9.98 -15.95 -1.12
C GLU A 216 -10.20 -14.61 -0.44
N GLN A 217 -11.45 -14.38 -0.08
CA GLN A 217 -11.83 -13.52 1.01
C GLN A 217 -10.95 -13.79 2.25
N PRO A 218 -10.63 -12.71 2.96
CA PRO A 218 -11.64 -11.96 3.69
C PRO A 218 -11.80 -10.54 3.14
N CYS A 219 -12.99 -10.26 2.63
CA CYS A 219 -13.35 -8.96 2.06
C CYS A 219 -13.18 -7.86 3.10
N ILE A 220 -12.19 -7.00 2.87
CA ILE A 220 -12.19 -5.67 3.45
C ILE A 220 -13.26 -4.89 2.70
N ASP A 221 -14.35 -4.58 3.39
CA ASP A 221 -15.53 -3.96 2.79
C ASP A 221 -15.30 -2.46 2.58
N LYS A 222 -14.65 -1.81 3.55
CA LYS A 222 -14.34 -0.38 3.53
C LYS A 222 -12.88 -0.13 3.90
N VAL A 223 -12.26 0.83 3.22
CA VAL A 223 -10.90 1.33 3.51
C VAL A 223 -11.00 2.78 3.93
N LEU A 224 -10.50 3.10 5.13
CA LEU A 224 -10.45 4.43 5.71
C LEU A 224 -8.99 4.88 5.87
N GLY A 225 -8.72 6.14 5.57
CA GLY A 225 -7.44 6.75 5.92
C GLY A 225 -7.34 6.99 7.42
N ILE A 226 -6.13 6.86 7.95
CA ILE A 226 -5.84 7.27 9.34
C ILE A 226 -6.22 8.75 9.56
N ASN A 227 -5.92 9.61 8.60
CA ASN A 227 -6.31 11.03 8.58
C ASN A 227 -7.84 11.24 8.54
N ASP A 228 -8.61 10.29 8.02
CA ASP A 228 -10.07 10.38 7.96
C ASP A 228 -10.70 10.19 9.36
N VAL A 229 -10.13 9.30 10.18
CA VAL A 229 -10.61 9.02 11.55
C VAL A 229 -9.92 9.88 12.62
N TYR A 230 -8.78 10.48 12.29
CA TYR A 230 -7.92 11.19 13.24
C TYR A 230 -8.64 12.27 14.07
N PRO A 231 -9.42 13.20 13.48
CA PRO A 231 -10.03 14.29 14.26
C PRO A 231 -11.04 13.81 15.30
N GLU A 232 -11.84 12.81 14.96
CA GLU A 232 -12.86 12.25 15.84
C GLU A 232 -12.22 11.44 16.98
N VAL A 233 -11.27 10.56 16.65
CA VAL A 233 -10.50 9.80 17.63
C VAL A 233 -9.76 10.74 18.59
N PHE A 234 -9.12 11.79 18.09
CA PHE A 234 -8.44 12.79 18.92
C PHE A 234 -9.40 13.42 19.95
N GLY A 235 -10.57 13.90 19.50
CA GLY A 235 -11.56 14.51 20.39
C GLY A 235 -12.15 13.54 21.42
N LEU A 236 -12.26 12.26 21.09
CA LEU A 236 -12.69 11.22 22.04
C LEU A 236 -11.60 10.92 23.08
N LEU A 237 -10.34 10.85 22.66
CA LEU A 237 -9.19 10.65 23.56
C LEU A 237 -9.07 11.80 24.56
N GLU A 238 -9.24 13.06 24.14
CA GLU A 238 -9.22 14.20 25.06
C GLU A 238 -10.31 14.11 26.14
N LYS A 239 -11.50 13.62 25.79
CA LYS A 239 -12.58 13.39 26.77
C LYS A 239 -12.20 12.27 27.73
N MET A 240 -11.67 11.16 27.22
CA MET A 240 -11.25 10.00 28.02
C MET A 240 -10.16 10.35 29.03
N GLN A 241 -9.20 11.20 28.65
CA GLN A 241 -8.16 11.69 29.56
C GLN A 241 -8.71 12.59 30.68
N LYS A 242 -9.83 13.26 30.46
CA LYS A 242 -10.54 14.09 31.45
C LYS A 242 -11.47 13.28 32.38
N GLY A 243 -11.39 11.95 32.34
CA GLY A 243 -12.12 11.06 33.24
C GLY A 243 -13.36 10.41 32.63
N ASP A 244 -13.73 10.76 31.39
CA ASP A 244 -14.82 10.12 30.64
C ASP A 244 -14.34 8.82 29.98
N ARG A 245 -13.85 7.90 30.82
CA ARG A 245 -13.35 6.60 30.39
C ARG A 245 -14.53 5.66 30.15
N PRO A 246 -14.60 5.01 28.98
CA PRO A 246 -15.69 4.10 28.69
C PRO A 246 -15.59 2.84 29.56
N ASP A 247 -16.71 2.42 30.14
CA ASP A 247 -16.84 1.11 30.78
C ASP A 247 -17.12 0.05 29.69
N LEU A 248 -16.08 -0.28 28.93
CA LEU A 248 -16.14 -1.28 27.87
C LEU A 248 -15.41 -2.54 28.32
N PRO A 249 -16.01 -3.74 28.17
CA PRO A 249 -15.28 -4.97 28.39
C PRO A 249 -14.15 -5.10 27.37
N PRO A 250 -13.03 -5.77 27.74
CA PRO A 250 -11.95 -6.05 26.82
C PRO A 250 -12.48 -6.65 25.52
N ASP A 251 -11.99 -6.12 24.39
CA ASP A 251 -12.35 -6.69 23.10
C ASP A 251 -11.62 -8.02 22.89
N GLN A 252 -12.27 -8.99 22.24
CA GLN A 252 -11.68 -10.31 21.94
C GLN A 252 -10.49 -10.22 20.96
N PHE A 253 -10.30 -9.05 20.37
CA PHE A 253 -9.23 -8.73 19.43
C PHE A 253 -8.18 -7.78 20.03
N SER A 254 -8.23 -7.51 21.34
CA SER A 254 -7.10 -6.88 22.03
C SER A 254 -6.04 -7.94 22.33
N TYR A 255 -5.09 -8.09 21.40
CA TYR A 255 -3.94 -8.98 21.56
C TYR A 255 -2.81 -8.35 22.40
N GLY A 256 -2.94 -7.05 22.68
CA GLY A 256 -1.96 -6.22 23.36
C GLY A 256 -0.76 -5.91 22.47
N VAL A 257 -0.62 -4.62 22.17
CA VAL A 257 0.46 -4.11 21.33
C VAL A 257 1.82 -4.33 21.99
N THR A 258 2.82 -4.73 21.21
CA THR A 258 4.22 -4.89 21.63
C THR A 258 5.09 -3.81 20.98
N GLY A 259 6.23 -3.48 21.59
CA GLY A 259 7.22 -2.62 20.91
C GLY A 259 7.71 -3.28 19.61
N HIS A 260 7.79 -4.62 19.58
CA HIS A 260 8.08 -5.35 18.34
C HIS A 260 7.06 -5.07 17.24
N SER A 261 5.78 -5.03 17.54
CA SER A 261 4.75 -4.71 16.53
C SER A 261 4.76 -3.24 16.10
N LEU A 262 5.07 -2.31 17.01
CA LEU A 262 5.13 -0.88 16.69
C LEU A 262 6.31 -0.53 15.77
N ILE A 263 7.42 -1.27 15.86
CA ILE A 263 8.58 -0.98 15.01
C ILE A 263 8.26 -1.17 13.51
N TRP A 264 7.28 -2.03 13.16
CA TRP A 264 6.83 -2.29 11.78
C TRP A 264 6.27 -1.07 11.07
N ASP A 265 5.88 -0.05 11.83
CA ASP A 265 5.43 1.22 11.28
C ASP A 265 6.57 1.94 10.52
N MET A 266 7.81 1.67 10.91
CA MET A 266 9.02 2.26 10.35
C MET A 266 9.75 1.29 9.41
N SER A 267 10.53 1.87 8.48
CA SER A 267 11.47 1.10 7.64
C SER A 267 12.41 0.26 8.49
N GLY A 268 12.51 -1.03 8.19
CA GLY A 268 13.37 -1.97 8.91
C GLY A 268 12.66 -2.67 10.07
N GLY A 269 11.43 -2.28 10.39
CA GLY A 269 10.68 -2.90 11.48
C GLY A 269 10.25 -4.33 11.20
N GLU A 270 9.97 -4.64 9.92
CA GLU A 270 9.60 -6.00 9.51
C GLU A 270 10.77 -6.98 9.65
N ILE A 271 11.99 -6.52 9.39
CA ILE A 271 13.20 -7.36 9.50
C ILE A 271 13.80 -7.37 10.91
N ALA A 272 13.44 -6.43 11.77
CA ALA A 272 14.08 -6.19 13.07
C ALA A 272 14.09 -7.40 14.02
N GLY A 273 13.12 -8.31 13.89
CA GLY A 273 13.08 -9.54 14.69
C GLY A 273 13.02 -10.82 13.86
N MET A 274 13.42 -10.76 12.58
CA MET A 274 13.61 -11.98 11.78
C MET A 274 14.83 -12.76 12.27
N LYS A 275 14.81 -14.09 12.09
CA LYS A 275 15.92 -14.96 12.49
C LYS A 275 17.12 -14.86 11.54
N SER A 276 16.86 -14.56 10.26
CA SER A 276 17.96 -14.34 9.31
C SER A 276 18.65 -13.01 9.56
N GLY A 277 19.99 -13.02 9.61
CA GLY A 277 20.82 -11.82 9.60
C GLY A 277 21.16 -11.28 8.22
N ARG A 278 20.72 -11.93 7.13
CA ARG A 278 20.99 -11.51 5.74
C ARG A 278 19.78 -10.80 5.15
N THR A 279 19.41 -9.70 5.78
CA THR A 279 18.22 -8.93 5.45
C THR A 279 18.57 -7.49 5.12
N LEU A 280 17.72 -6.84 4.33
CA LEU A 280 17.87 -5.43 3.96
C LEU A 280 16.51 -4.74 4.02
N ALA A 281 16.49 -3.50 4.49
CA ALA A 281 15.32 -2.64 4.42
C ALA A 281 15.60 -1.43 3.52
N VAL A 282 14.68 -1.16 2.60
CA VAL A 282 14.75 -0.04 1.67
C VAL A 282 13.42 0.69 1.70
N SER A 283 13.45 1.99 1.99
CA SER A 283 12.26 2.84 2.01
C SER A 283 12.36 4.04 1.09
N GLY A 284 11.21 4.47 0.57
CA GLY A 284 11.10 5.49 -0.46
C GLY A 284 11.00 4.88 -1.86
N LEU A 285 10.12 5.46 -2.68
CA LEU A 285 9.79 4.93 -4.01
C LEU A 285 11.01 4.90 -4.95
N LYS A 286 11.80 5.98 -4.97
CA LYS A 286 12.99 6.08 -5.83
C LYS A 286 14.02 5.01 -5.48
N GLU A 287 14.32 4.87 -4.19
CA GLU A 287 15.24 3.83 -3.69
C GLU A 287 14.70 2.43 -3.97
N THR A 288 13.40 2.21 -3.76
CA THR A 288 12.75 0.93 -4.09
C THR A 288 12.97 0.56 -5.56
N ILE A 289 12.72 1.49 -6.49
CA ILE A 289 12.93 1.25 -7.94
C ILE A 289 14.40 0.93 -8.22
N ALA A 290 15.32 1.75 -7.72
CA ALA A 290 16.76 1.57 -7.96
C ALA A 290 17.29 0.24 -7.41
N TYR A 291 16.76 -0.25 -6.29
CA TYR A 291 17.15 -1.54 -5.73
C TYR A 291 16.48 -2.72 -6.43
N LEU A 292 15.25 -2.58 -6.92
CA LEU A 292 14.62 -3.60 -7.77
C LEU A 292 15.39 -3.77 -9.08
N GLU A 293 15.85 -2.69 -9.72
CA GLU A 293 16.73 -2.74 -10.91
C GLU A 293 18.02 -3.52 -10.61
N LYS A 294 18.67 -3.26 -9.48
CA LYS A 294 19.87 -3.99 -9.06
C LYS A 294 19.61 -5.49 -8.87
N ILE A 295 18.47 -5.86 -8.29
CA ILE A 295 18.08 -7.28 -8.10
C ILE A 295 17.83 -7.93 -9.46
N GLU A 296 17.15 -7.26 -10.39
CA GLU A 296 16.93 -7.75 -11.76
C GLU A 296 18.25 -7.95 -12.53
N MET A 297 19.27 -7.12 -12.24
CA MET A 297 20.64 -7.29 -12.75
C MET A 297 21.42 -8.43 -12.06
N GLY A 298 20.81 -9.16 -11.13
CA GLY A 298 21.45 -10.30 -10.42
C GLY A 298 22.30 -9.90 -9.22
N LEU A 299 22.15 -8.69 -8.67
CA LEU A 299 22.81 -8.29 -7.42
C LEU A 299 22.02 -8.79 -6.19
N PHE A 300 22.64 -8.73 -5.01
CA PHE A 300 22.04 -9.08 -3.71
C PHE A 300 21.56 -10.54 -3.55
N GLN A 301 22.16 -11.47 -4.32
CA GLN A 301 21.83 -12.91 -4.26
C GLN A 301 22.24 -13.58 -2.93
N ASP A 302 23.10 -12.91 -2.16
CA ASP A 302 23.54 -13.33 -0.83
C ASP A 302 22.54 -12.98 0.28
N LEU A 303 21.58 -12.07 0.01
CA LEU A 303 20.49 -11.72 0.92
C LEU A 303 19.36 -12.75 0.86
N ASP A 304 18.76 -13.01 2.01
CA ASP A 304 17.59 -13.89 2.09
C ASP A 304 16.28 -13.13 1.91
N TYR A 305 16.20 -11.92 2.47
CA TYR A 305 14.94 -11.18 2.56
C TYR A 305 15.12 -9.67 2.47
N ILE A 306 14.27 -9.01 1.68
CA ILE A 306 14.27 -7.56 1.53
C ILE A 306 12.89 -7.00 1.87
N GLU A 307 12.87 -6.09 2.85
CA GLU A 307 11.72 -5.25 3.17
C GLU A 307 11.75 -4.00 2.29
N PHE A 308 10.84 -3.91 1.33
CA PHE A 308 10.59 -2.68 0.59
C PHE A 308 9.37 -1.93 1.14
N ARG A 309 9.50 -0.60 1.21
CA ARG A 309 8.40 0.35 1.48
C ARG A 309 8.50 1.52 0.51
N THR A 310 7.46 1.82 -0.26
CA THR A 310 7.52 2.98 -1.17
C THR A 310 7.43 4.33 -0.45
N CYS A 311 6.94 4.34 0.79
CA CYS A 311 6.86 5.56 1.59
C CYS A 311 8.19 5.82 2.32
N PRO A 312 8.68 7.06 2.38
CA PRO A 312 9.88 7.40 3.14
C PRO A 312 9.71 7.07 4.63
N GLU A 313 10.75 6.54 5.28
CA GLU A 313 10.72 6.11 6.69
C GLU A 313 9.77 4.93 6.98
N GLY A 314 9.18 4.29 5.96
CA GLY A 314 8.21 3.21 6.13
C GLY A 314 6.76 3.69 6.11
N CYS A 315 5.86 2.93 6.73
CA CYS A 315 4.42 3.21 6.68
C CYS A 315 4.02 4.50 7.42
N VAL A 316 4.81 4.95 8.40
CA VAL A 316 4.67 6.28 9.02
C VAL A 316 4.80 7.45 8.03
N GLY A 317 5.43 7.23 6.87
CA GLY A 317 5.50 8.22 5.80
C GLY A 317 4.33 8.17 4.83
N GLY A 318 3.30 7.35 5.10
CA GLY A 318 2.13 7.19 4.25
C GLY A 318 1.39 8.49 3.98
N THR A 319 0.63 8.56 2.90
CA THR A 319 -0.10 9.79 2.52
C THR A 319 -1.39 10.00 3.31
N LEU A 320 -1.84 8.99 4.07
CA LEU A 320 -3.04 9.04 4.89
C LEU A 320 -2.74 9.19 6.39
N THR A 321 -1.52 9.55 6.78
CA THR A 321 -1.16 9.76 8.19
C THR A 321 -1.72 11.10 8.70
N GLY A 322 -1.95 11.19 10.01
CA GLY A 322 -2.53 12.37 10.67
C GLY A 322 -1.49 13.38 11.16
N ILE A 323 -0.25 12.93 11.41
CA ILE A 323 0.84 13.79 11.87
C ILE A 323 2.10 13.60 11.01
N ASP A 324 3.12 14.41 11.27
CA ASP A 324 4.42 14.27 10.61
C ASP A 324 5.09 12.92 10.92
N LYS A 325 5.73 12.35 9.89
CA LYS A 325 6.36 11.02 9.96
C LYS A 325 7.52 10.96 10.95
N TYR A 326 8.28 12.05 11.13
CA TYR A 326 9.40 12.08 12.07
C TYR A 326 8.93 12.23 13.51
N LEU A 327 7.80 12.92 13.74
CA LEU A 327 7.12 12.90 15.04
C LEU A 327 6.60 11.50 15.38
N SER A 328 5.93 10.83 14.42
CA SER A 328 5.47 9.44 14.57
C SER A 328 6.65 8.51 14.90
N LYS A 329 7.74 8.60 14.12
CA LYS A 329 8.98 7.85 14.30
C LYS A 329 9.61 8.09 15.67
N ASN A 330 9.69 9.34 16.13
CA ASN A 330 10.24 9.66 17.46
C ASN A 330 9.42 9.00 18.57
N PHE A 331 8.08 9.05 18.47
CA PHE A 331 7.21 8.41 19.43
C PHE A 331 7.41 6.89 19.44
N ILE A 332 7.42 6.24 18.27
CA ILE A 332 7.66 4.79 18.16
C ILE A 332 8.99 4.41 18.83
N GLN A 333 10.08 5.11 18.51
CA GLN A 333 11.40 4.84 19.09
C GLN A 333 11.39 4.93 20.63
N LYS A 334 10.75 5.95 21.20
CA LYS A 334 10.61 6.09 22.66
C LYS A 334 9.75 4.99 23.27
N THR A 335 8.63 4.66 22.62
CA THR A 335 7.70 3.62 23.10
C THR A 335 8.34 2.24 23.08
N ILE A 336 9.16 1.92 22.07
CA ILE A 336 9.90 0.65 22.00
C ILE A 336 10.88 0.49 23.17
N LEU A 337 11.58 1.56 23.57
CA LEU A 337 12.49 1.51 24.73
C LEU A 337 11.76 1.14 26.03
N ASN A 338 10.49 1.55 26.15
CA ASN A 338 9.68 1.25 27.33
C ASN A 338 9.02 -0.13 27.27
N MET A 339 8.51 -0.54 26.10
CA MET A 339 7.74 -1.78 25.94
C MET A 339 8.60 -3.01 25.62
N GLY A 340 9.81 -2.81 25.11
CA GLY A 340 10.70 -3.87 24.63
C GLY A 340 10.23 -4.50 23.31
N LEU A 341 11.08 -5.37 22.76
CA LEU A 341 10.89 -6.04 21.46
C LEU A 341 10.45 -7.52 21.60
N LYS A 342 9.89 -7.90 22.75
CA LYS A 342 9.39 -9.27 22.92
C LYS A 342 8.14 -9.50 22.07
N LYS A 343 8.13 -10.59 21.33
CA LYS A 343 6.95 -11.10 20.61
C LYS A 343 5.99 -11.78 21.60
N ARG A 344 4.70 -11.79 21.28
CA ARG A 344 3.63 -12.49 22.02
C ARG A 344 3.18 -13.78 21.35
N VAL A 345 3.40 -13.94 20.05
CA VAL A 345 3.03 -15.17 19.34
C VAL A 345 3.76 -16.40 19.88
N CYS A 346 3.01 -17.49 20.09
CA CYS A 346 3.59 -18.81 20.38
C CYS A 346 4.12 -19.41 19.08
N GLN A 347 5.45 -19.61 18.99
CA GLN A 347 6.07 -20.04 17.74
C GLN A 347 5.55 -21.41 17.28
N ASP A 348 5.35 -22.36 18.20
CA ASP A 348 4.91 -23.72 17.89
C ASP A 348 3.50 -23.73 17.29
N GLU A 349 2.59 -22.91 17.82
CA GLU A 349 1.24 -22.74 17.26
C GLU A 349 1.27 -22.22 15.82
N ILE A 350 2.17 -21.27 15.53
CA ILE A 350 2.31 -20.70 14.19
C ILE A 350 2.91 -21.71 13.22
N LEU A 351 3.86 -22.54 13.66
CA LEU A 351 4.44 -23.60 12.84
C LEU A 351 3.40 -24.68 12.51
N CYS A 352 2.56 -25.08 13.47
CA CYS A 352 1.43 -25.99 13.20
C CYS A 352 0.50 -25.41 12.12
N LEU A 353 0.09 -24.15 12.28
CA LEU A 353 -0.77 -23.47 11.30
C LEU A 353 -0.08 -23.33 9.93
N TYR A 354 1.25 -23.19 9.90
CA TYR A 354 2.05 -23.17 8.68
C TYR A 354 1.99 -24.51 7.94
N ASP A 355 2.18 -25.61 8.65
CA ASP A 355 2.12 -26.96 8.09
C ASP A 355 0.71 -27.33 7.60
N GLU A 356 -0.33 -26.82 8.24
CA GLU A 356 -1.72 -26.94 7.80
C GLU A 356 -2.05 -26.06 6.55
N GLY A 357 -1.08 -25.29 6.04
CA GLY A 357 -1.27 -24.43 4.88
C GLY A 357 -2.00 -23.12 5.21
N GLY A 358 -2.12 -22.75 6.48
CA GLY A 358 -2.82 -21.56 6.94
C GLY A 358 -2.25 -20.24 6.39
N PHE A 359 -1.01 -20.22 5.90
CA PHE A 359 -0.35 -19.03 5.38
C PHE A 359 -0.27 -18.94 3.85
N GLN A 360 -0.74 -19.97 3.14
CA GLN A 360 -0.60 -20.05 1.69
C GLN A 360 -1.30 -18.87 0.99
N ALA A 361 -0.52 -18.10 0.24
CA ALA A 361 -1.07 -17.13 -0.69
C ALA A 361 -1.63 -17.88 -1.92
N LYS A 362 -2.92 -18.16 -1.93
CA LYS A 362 -3.64 -18.82 -3.04
C LYS A 362 -3.76 -17.96 -4.32
N SER A 363 -2.99 -16.88 -4.42
CA SER A 363 -2.97 -15.95 -5.55
C SER A 363 -2.00 -16.38 -6.65
N SER A 364 -2.45 -16.33 -7.90
CA SER A 364 -1.58 -16.39 -9.07
C SER A 364 -0.95 -15.00 -9.32
N LEU A 365 0.32 -14.81 -8.95
CA LEU A 365 1.10 -13.61 -9.33
C LEU A 365 1.08 -13.38 -10.86
N ALA A 366 0.92 -14.45 -11.65
CA ALA A 366 0.73 -14.37 -13.10
C ALA A 366 -0.60 -13.71 -13.53
N LYS A 367 -1.65 -13.70 -12.71
CA LYS A 367 -2.86 -12.88 -12.99
C LYS A 367 -2.58 -11.38 -12.81
N LEU A 368 -1.77 -11.02 -11.82
CA LEU A 368 -1.40 -9.63 -11.57
C LEU A 368 -0.51 -9.09 -12.69
N ALA A 369 0.48 -9.88 -13.14
CA ALA A 369 1.31 -9.54 -14.29
C ALA A 369 0.46 -9.32 -15.55
N ARG A 370 -0.43 -10.28 -15.85
CA ARG A 370 -1.34 -10.19 -17.00
C ARG A 370 -2.20 -8.94 -16.99
N ARG A 371 -2.74 -8.56 -15.82
CA ARG A 371 -3.52 -7.32 -15.70
C ARG A 371 -2.75 -6.09 -16.19
N PHE A 372 -1.48 -5.95 -15.82
CA PHE A 372 -0.69 -4.80 -16.24
C PHE A 372 -0.19 -4.92 -17.69
N SER A 373 0.07 -6.13 -18.19
CA SER A 373 0.48 -6.35 -19.58
C SER A 373 -0.67 -6.19 -20.57
N ASP A 374 -1.86 -6.72 -20.26
CA ASP A 374 -3.02 -6.75 -21.15
C ASP A 374 -3.60 -5.34 -21.39
N GLN A 375 -3.28 -4.39 -20.50
CA GLN A 375 -3.77 -3.01 -20.56
C GLN A 375 -2.89 -2.08 -21.42
N LYS A 376 -1.63 -2.43 -21.69
CA LYS A 376 -0.75 -1.67 -22.58
C LYS A 376 -0.56 -2.41 -23.89
N LYS A 377 -1.30 -2.02 -24.95
CA LYS A 377 -1.08 -2.54 -26.31
C LYS A 377 0.42 -2.44 -26.66
N PRO A 378 1.08 -3.56 -27.00
CA PRO A 378 2.49 -3.55 -27.37
C PRO A 378 2.70 -2.68 -28.61
N LEU A 379 3.83 -1.96 -28.63
CA LEU A 379 4.21 -1.14 -29.77
C LEU A 379 4.79 -2.05 -30.86
N SER A 380 4.35 -1.84 -32.09
CA SER A 380 4.96 -2.45 -33.27
C SER A 380 6.36 -1.88 -33.53
N ILE A 381 7.17 -2.61 -34.29
CA ILE A 381 8.51 -2.14 -34.72
C ILE A 381 8.42 -0.78 -35.44
N ARG A 382 7.37 -0.55 -36.22
CA ARG A 382 7.12 0.73 -36.90
C ARG A 382 6.86 1.86 -35.89
N GLU A 383 5.96 1.63 -34.93
CA GLU A 383 5.66 2.60 -33.88
C GLU A 383 6.89 2.92 -33.01
N LEU A 384 7.75 1.93 -32.72
CA LEU A 384 9.01 2.17 -32.02
C LEU A 384 9.97 3.05 -32.83
N SER A 385 10.12 2.78 -34.13
CA SER A 385 10.93 3.61 -35.02
C SER A 385 10.38 5.04 -35.14
N GLU A 386 9.06 5.21 -35.17
CA GLU A 386 8.42 6.53 -35.15
C GLU A 386 8.70 7.29 -33.84
N ILE A 387 8.67 6.60 -32.70
CA ILE A 387 9.04 7.19 -31.40
C ILE A 387 10.48 7.70 -31.42
N ASP A 388 11.44 6.89 -31.91
CA ASP A 388 12.85 7.27 -31.99
C ASP A 388 13.04 8.48 -32.92
N ASN A 389 12.37 8.50 -34.07
CA ASN A 389 12.37 9.64 -34.99
C ASN A 389 11.81 10.93 -34.35
N ILE A 390 10.77 10.81 -33.53
CA ILE A 390 10.21 11.96 -32.79
C ILE A 390 11.22 12.45 -31.75
N LEU A 391 11.85 11.55 -31.01
CA LEU A 391 12.85 11.87 -29.99
C LEU A 391 14.03 12.66 -30.57
N GLU A 392 14.54 12.25 -31.72
CA GLU A 392 15.59 12.98 -32.45
C GLU A 392 15.15 14.41 -32.82
N LYS A 393 13.92 14.56 -33.32
CA LYS A 393 13.37 15.88 -33.72
C LYS A 393 13.21 16.85 -32.55
N ILE A 394 12.83 16.35 -31.37
CA ILE A 394 12.57 17.18 -30.17
C ILE A 394 13.77 17.29 -29.22
N LYS A 395 14.92 16.70 -29.58
CA LYS A 395 16.19 16.72 -28.84
C LYS A 395 16.17 16.05 -27.45
N GLY A 396 15.09 15.38 -27.05
CA GLY A 396 15.03 14.55 -25.83
C GLY A 396 15.40 15.26 -24.52
N THR A 397 14.86 16.45 -24.23
CA THR A 397 15.27 17.26 -23.05
C THR A 397 14.59 16.89 -21.72
N ASP A 398 13.55 16.06 -21.75
CA ASP A 398 12.77 15.62 -20.58
C ASP A 398 12.25 16.74 -19.65
N CYS A 399 12.05 17.95 -20.17
CA CYS A 399 11.63 19.13 -19.38
C CYS A 399 10.19 19.09 -18.83
N SER A 400 9.37 18.14 -19.31
CA SER A 400 7.93 17.99 -19.06
C SER A 400 7.03 19.16 -19.50
N ALA A 401 7.52 20.12 -20.30
CA ALA A 401 6.79 21.34 -20.64
C ALA A 401 5.50 21.09 -21.46
N CYS A 402 5.48 20.04 -22.29
CA CYS A 402 4.29 19.61 -23.04
C CYS A 402 3.27 18.88 -22.15
N GLY A 403 3.54 18.70 -20.85
CA GLY A 403 2.68 17.97 -19.91
C GLY A 403 2.81 16.46 -19.93
N ALA A 404 3.71 15.89 -20.72
CA ALA A 404 4.18 14.52 -20.55
C ALA A 404 5.30 14.45 -19.49
N PRO A 405 5.49 13.30 -18.81
CA PRO A 405 6.56 13.14 -17.81
C PRO A 405 7.96 13.25 -18.40
N ASP A 406 8.17 12.67 -19.58
CA ASP A 406 9.43 12.71 -20.31
C ASP A 406 9.16 12.69 -21.83
N CYS A 407 10.21 12.94 -22.63
CA CYS A 407 10.14 13.04 -24.08
C CYS A 407 9.75 11.70 -24.73
N LYS A 408 10.18 10.56 -24.17
CA LYS A 408 9.81 9.23 -24.70
C LYS A 408 8.32 8.98 -24.55
N THR A 409 7.77 9.35 -23.40
CA THR A 409 6.34 9.24 -23.13
C THR A 409 5.52 10.18 -24.01
N PHE A 410 6.01 11.40 -24.23
CA PHE A 410 5.41 12.32 -25.19
C PHE A 410 5.38 11.72 -26.60
N ALA A 411 6.51 11.20 -27.08
CA ALA A 411 6.60 10.57 -28.39
C ALA A 411 5.64 9.37 -28.53
N GLU A 412 5.54 8.53 -27.49
CA GLU A 412 4.57 7.43 -27.46
C GLU A 412 3.12 7.95 -27.50
N ASP A 413 2.80 9.04 -26.78
CA ASP A 413 1.47 9.66 -26.84
C ASP A 413 1.16 10.20 -28.25
N VAL A 414 2.14 10.78 -28.95
CA VAL A 414 1.96 11.27 -30.33
C VAL A 414 1.69 10.12 -31.29
N VAL A 415 2.51 9.06 -31.26
CA VAL A 415 2.33 7.87 -32.12
C VAL A 415 0.98 7.19 -31.86
N ARG A 416 0.52 7.19 -30.61
CA ARG A 416 -0.80 6.64 -30.25
C ARG A 416 -1.97 7.61 -30.53
N GLY A 417 -1.73 8.79 -31.10
CA GLY A 417 -2.76 9.79 -31.38
C GLY A 417 -3.38 10.44 -30.13
N LYS A 418 -2.69 10.37 -28.99
CA LYS A 418 -3.13 10.93 -27.68
C LYS A 418 -2.60 12.35 -27.43
N ALA A 419 -1.66 12.82 -28.26
CA ALA A 419 -1.14 14.17 -28.20
C ALA A 419 -0.78 14.66 -29.61
N PRO A 420 -1.01 15.94 -29.94
CA PRO A 420 -0.46 16.55 -31.13
C PRO A 420 1.05 16.76 -30.96
N MET A 421 1.79 16.69 -32.07
CA MET A 421 3.26 16.80 -32.08
C MET A 421 3.69 18.26 -31.76
N GLU A 422 2.80 19.22 -32.06
CA GLU A 422 2.90 20.66 -31.83
C GLU A 422 2.90 21.05 -30.35
N ASP A 423 2.48 20.15 -29.44
CA ASP A 423 2.54 20.37 -27.99
C ASP A 423 3.99 20.51 -27.49
N CYS A 424 4.99 20.04 -28.25
CA CYS A 424 6.39 20.17 -27.88
C CYS A 424 6.95 21.55 -28.26
N LEU A 425 7.38 22.33 -27.26
CA LEU A 425 8.01 23.64 -27.47
C LEU A 425 9.33 23.57 -28.26
N PHE A 426 10.01 22.42 -28.26
CA PHE A 426 11.26 22.20 -28.99
C PHE A 426 11.06 21.67 -30.41
N MET A 427 9.81 21.39 -30.80
CA MET A 427 9.52 21.15 -32.20
C MET A 427 9.89 22.44 -32.95
N LYS A 428 10.80 22.31 -33.93
CA LYS A 428 11.04 23.39 -34.88
C LYS A 428 9.70 23.69 -35.54
N LYS A 429 9.11 24.86 -35.25
CA LYS A 429 8.10 25.42 -36.16
C LYS A 429 8.82 25.56 -37.48
N SER A 430 8.52 24.68 -38.42
CA SER A 430 8.94 24.85 -39.81
C SER A 430 8.44 26.22 -40.24
N GLN A 431 9.35 27.20 -40.30
CA GLN A 431 9.15 28.41 -41.08
C GLN A 431 9.51 28.08 -42.52
#